data_AF-A0A183GQF6-F1
#
_entry.id   AF-A0A183GQF6-F1
#
_cell.length_a   1.000
_cell.length_b   1.000
_cell.length_c   1.000
_cell.angle_alpha   90.00
_cell.angle_beta   90.00
_cell.angle_gamma   90.00
#
_symmetry.space_group_name_H-M   'P 1'
#
loop_
_entity.id
_entity.type
_entity.pdbx_description
1 polymer ?
#
loop_
_entity_poly.entity_id
_entity_poly.type
_entity_poly.pdbx_seq_one_letter_code
_entity_poly.pdbx_strand_id
1 'polypeptide(L)'
;MITRWVNRGKKVTIKLEISSAESPDPVLSRNVVFEIPGSLYPEEVVVVSAHIDSWDVGQGALDDGGGMAAVRAALLAIARLSRSDPTFRPKRTIRGIFWTAEEQGSLGSAYYFRDHLTAKERFVFASESDQGALRPQNYRSVLRYQGDHRHKTMIEEIVSVLNANGIPLRVRNSTDQVGHSPD
;
A
#
# COMPACT_ATOMS: atom_id res chain seq x y z
N MET A 1 -19.20 -17.71 19.34
CA MET A 1 -20.36 -18.09 20.19
C MET A 1 -21.14 -19.27 19.59
N ILE A 2 -21.50 -19.21 18.31
CA ILE A 2 -22.18 -20.30 17.57
C ILE A 2 -21.41 -21.63 17.61
N THR A 3 -20.09 -21.59 17.40
CA THR A 3 -19.22 -22.78 17.45
C THR A 3 -19.33 -23.56 18.76
N ARG A 4 -19.53 -22.86 19.89
CA ARG A 4 -19.68 -23.51 21.20
C ARG A 4 -21.01 -24.26 21.34
N TRP A 5 -22.06 -23.83 20.64
CA TRP A 5 -23.37 -24.49 20.66
C TRP A 5 -23.37 -25.75 19.80
N VAL A 6 -22.74 -25.68 18.63
CA VAL A 6 -22.49 -26.84 17.77
C VAL A 6 -21.70 -27.92 18.54
N ASN A 7 -20.61 -27.55 19.20
CA ASN A 7 -19.77 -28.49 19.97
C ASN A 7 -20.50 -29.13 21.17
N ARG A 8 -21.64 -28.59 21.59
CA ARG A 8 -22.48 -29.16 22.66
C ARG A 8 -23.64 -30.00 22.13
N GLY A 9 -23.60 -30.36 20.84
CA GLY A 9 -24.64 -31.15 20.18
C GLY A 9 -25.98 -30.42 20.02
N LYS A 10 -25.99 -29.08 20.13
CA LYS A 10 -27.22 -28.30 19.94
C LYS A 10 -27.44 -28.06 18.45
N LYS A 11 -28.66 -28.32 17.97
CA LYS A 11 -29.09 -27.94 16.62
C LYS A 11 -29.12 -26.41 16.51
N VAL A 12 -28.27 -25.85 15.67
CA VAL A 12 -28.27 -24.42 15.30
C VAL A 12 -28.93 -24.29 13.94
N THR A 13 -29.92 -23.42 13.82
CA THR A 13 -30.55 -23.06 12.54
C THR A 13 -30.29 -21.58 12.29
N ILE A 14 -29.67 -21.26 11.15
CA ILE A 14 -29.37 -19.89 10.74
C ILE A 14 -30.28 -19.56 9.56
N LYS A 15 -30.95 -18.41 9.64
CA LYS A 15 -31.60 -17.79 8.49
C LYS A 15 -30.76 -16.58 8.11
N LEU A 16 -30.30 -16.55 6.87
CA LEU A 16 -29.51 -15.47 6.31
C LEU A 16 -30.29 -14.87 5.15
N GLU A 17 -30.50 -13.56 5.19
CA GLU A 17 -31.11 -12.79 4.11
C GLU A 17 -30.11 -11.73 3.67
N ILE A 18 -29.71 -11.78 2.40
CA ILE A 18 -28.78 -10.82 1.79
C ILE A 18 -29.47 -10.26 0.55
N SER A 19 -29.46 -8.95 0.41
CA SER A 19 -29.92 -8.25 -0.80
C SER A 19 -28.79 -7.35 -1.29
N SER A 20 -28.44 -7.51 -2.55
CA SER A 20 -27.49 -6.67 -3.28
C SER A 20 -28.05 -6.37 -4.66
N ALA A 21 -27.62 -5.27 -5.26
CA ALA A 21 -27.95 -4.90 -6.63
C ALA A 21 -26.65 -4.51 -7.36
N GLU A 22 -26.51 -4.97 -8.59
CA GLU A 22 -25.44 -4.56 -9.48
C GLU A 22 -25.96 -3.43 -10.38
N SER A 23 -25.17 -2.38 -10.53
CA SER A 23 -25.42 -1.38 -11.56
C SER A 23 -25.03 -1.97 -12.92
N PRO A 24 -25.88 -1.94 -13.95
CA PRO A 24 -25.51 -2.35 -15.30
C PRO A 24 -24.53 -1.36 -15.96
N ASP A 25 -24.48 -0.12 -15.46
CA ASP A 25 -23.66 0.93 -16.04
C ASP A 25 -22.29 1.03 -15.34
N PRO A 26 -21.19 1.18 -16.09
CA PRO A 26 -19.87 1.38 -15.52
C PRO A 26 -19.80 2.72 -14.77
N VAL A 27 -19.15 2.71 -13.61
CA VAL A 27 -18.92 3.90 -12.81
C VAL A 27 -17.56 4.50 -13.16
N LEU A 28 -17.52 5.80 -13.40
CA LEU A 28 -16.27 6.53 -13.61
C LEU A 28 -15.61 6.82 -12.26
N SER A 29 -14.36 6.37 -12.11
CA SER A 29 -13.48 6.76 -10.99
C SER A 29 -12.12 7.22 -11.48
N ARG A 30 -11.28 7.76 -10.58
CA ARG A 30 -9.98 8.36 -10.91
C ARG A 30 -8.92 8.08 -9.86
N ASN A 31 -7.75 7.64 -10.31
CA ASN A 31 -6.54 7.71 -9.49
C ASN A 31 -6.14 9.18 -9.27
N VAL A 32 -5.55 9.49 -8.12
CA VAL A 32 -4.95 10.80 -7.85
C VAL A 32 -3.44 10.67 -7.90
N VAL A 33 -2.78 11.48 -8.74
CA VAL A 33 -1.34 11.40 -8.97
C VAL A 33 -0.65 12.72 -8.62
N PHE A 34 0.47 12.63 -7.92
CA PHE A 34 1.34 13.75 -7.54
C PHE A 34 2.78 13.45 -7.92
N GLU A 35 3.57 14.48 -8.26
CA GLU A 35 4.96 14.27 -8.67
C GLU A 35 5.93 15.26 -8.03
N ILE A 36 7.10 14.74 -7.66
CA ILE A 36 8.30 15.52 -7.36
C ILE A 36 9.32 15.16 -8.45
N PRO A 37 9.56 16.03 -9.44
CA PRO A 37 10.44 15.73 -10.56
C PRO A 37 11.88 15.43 -10.13
N GLY A 38 12.45 14.38 -10.71
CA GLY A 38 13.85 14.02 -10.54
C GLY A 38 14.80 15.06 -11.15
N SER A 39 15.99 15.19 -10.57
CA SER A 39 17.03 16.12 -11.06
C SER A 39 17.97 15.53 -12.11
N LEU A 40 18.22 14.21 -12.06
CA LEU A 40 19.22 13.55 -12.91
C LEU A 40 18.64 12.48 -13.83
N TYR A 41 17.60 11.78 -13.36
CA TYR A 41 16.90 10.72 -14.08
C TYR A 41 15.38 10.95 -13.98
N PRO A 42 14.84 12.04 -14.57
CA PRO A 42 13.43 12.40 -14.45
C PRO A 42 12.47 11.34 -15.04
N GLU A 43 12.93 10.51 -15.96
CA GLU A 43 12.21 9.38 -16.56
C GLU A 43 12.17 8.12 -15.68
N GLU A 44 13.02 8.04 -14.65
CA GLU A 44 13.02 6.95 -13.69
C GLU A 44 12.08 7.29 -12.52
N VAL A 45 11.09 6.43 -12.30
CA VAL A 45 9.98 6.71 -11.38
C VAL A 45 10.05 5.78 -10.16
N VAL A 46 10.02 6.40 -8.98
CA VAL A 46 9.83 5.76 -7.68
C VAL A 46 8.39 6.02 -7.24
N VAL A 47 7.58 4.97 -7.17
CA VAL A 47 6.17 5.07 -6.76
C VAL A 47 6.05 4.88 -5.25
N VAL A 48 5.34 5.80 -4.60
CA VAL A 48 4.95 5.69 -3.19
C VAL A 48 3.43 5.90 -3.11
N SER A 49 2.68 4.87 -2.74
CA SER A 49 1.23 4.83 -2.92
C SER A 49 0.43 4.38 -1.69
N ALA A 50 -0.88 4.59 -1.82
CA ALA A 50 -1.98 4.21 -0.94
C ALA A 50 -3.23 4.09 -1.82
N HIS A 51 -4.39 3.70 -1.30
CA HIS A 51 -5.65 3.80 -2.04
C HIS A 51 -6.64 4.80 -1.42
N ILE A 52 -7.53 5.37 -2.24
CA ILE A 52 -8.44 6.46 -1.87
C ILE A 52 -9.88 5.99 -1.64
N ASP A 53 -10.25 4.83 -2.19
CA ASP A 53 -11.53 4.20 -1.89
C ASP A 53 -11.50 3.45 -0.55
N SER A 54 -12.67 3.06 -0.06
CA SER A 54 -12.82 2.20 1.12
C SER A 54 -14.14 1.45 1.04
N TRP A 55 -14.33 0.45 1.92
CA TRP A 55 -15.66 -0.13 2.16
C TRP A 55 -16.68 0.89 2.68
N ASP A 56 -17.94 0.65 2.33
CA ASP A 56 -19.11 1.51 2.57
C ASP A 56 -19.64 1.48 4.00
N VAL A 57 -19.36 0.40 4.74
CA VAL A 57 -19.83 0.22 6.14
C VAL A 57 -18.96 0.94 7.18
N GLY A 58 -17.82 1.49 6.76
CA GLY A 58 -16.81 2.09 7.62
C GLY A 58 -16.59 3.58 7.36
N GLN A 59 -15.45 4.08 7.81
CA GLN A 59 -14.98 5.45 7.53
C GLN A 59 -13.64 5.45 6.77
N GLY A 60 -13.14 4.28 6.38
CA GLY A 60 -11.86 4.12 5.69
C GLY A 60 -10.63 4.64 6.45
N ALA A 61 -10.69 4.78 7.78
CA ALA A 61 -9.61 5.45 8.52
C ALA A 61 -8.31 4.64 8.57
N LEU A 62 -8.40 3.32 8.65
CA LEU A 62 -7.26 2.40 8.63
C LEU A 62 -7.03 1.77 7.25
N ASP A 63 -8.00 1.91 6.36
CA ASP A 63 -8.12 1.19 5.10
C ASP A 63 -8.82 2.12 4.09
N ASP A 64 -8.11 3.06 3.47
CA ASP A 64 -6.66 3.35 3.65
C ASP A 64 -6.34 4.84 3.89
N GLY A 65 -7.23 5.55 4.58
CA GLY A 65 -7.00 6.95 4.98
C GLY A 65 -5.72 7.15 5.80
N GLY A 66 -5.31 6.13 6.55
CA GLY A 66 -4.06 6.08 7.29
C GLY A 66 -2.83 6.03 6.39
N GLY A 67 -2.80 5.13 5.40
CA GLY A 67 -1.74 5.04 4.41
C GLY A 67 -1.65 6.29 3.55
N MET A 68 -2.80 6.82 3.10
CA MET A 68 -2.86 8.11 2.40
C MET A 68 -2.21 9.24 3.21
N ALA A 69 -2.50 9.33 4.50
CA ALA A 69 -1.91 10.34 5.38
C ALA A 69 -0.39 10.18 5.50
N ALA A 70 0.10 8.94 5.64
CA ALA A 70 1.53 8.64 5.71
C ALA A 70 2.26 9.00 4.42
N VAL A 71 1.75 8.58 3.26
CA VAL A 71 2.29 8.90 1.93
C VAL A 71 2.32 10.40 1.71
N ARG A 72 1.20 11.09 1.99
CA ARG A 72 1.12 12.55 1.85
C ARG A 72 2.14 13.25 2.75
N ALA A 73 2.30 12.82 3.99
CA ALA A 73 3.28 13.39 4.92
C ALA A 73 4.72 13.21 4.40
N ALA A 74 5.06 12.01 3.90
CA ALA A 74 6.36 11.72 3.33
C ALA A 74 6.66 12.60 2.10
N LEU A 75 5.72 12.70 1.15
CA LEU A 75 5.88 13.53 -0.05
C LEU A 75 6.06 15.01 0.31
N LEU A 76 5.28 15.53 1.26
CA LEU A 76 5.42 16.91 1.73
C LEU A 76 6.76 17.16 2.41
N ALA A 77 7.27 16.21 3.20
CA ALA A 77 8.57 16.31 3.84
C ALA A 77 9.69 16.36 2.79
N ILE A 78 9.68 15.45 1.82
CA ILE A 78 10.65 15.42 0.72
C ILE A 78 10.60 16.73 -0.08
N ALA A 79 9.41 17.15 -0.51
CA ALA A 79 9.25 18.38 -1.28
C ALA A 79 9.68 19.65 -0.51
N ARG A 80 9.55 19.66 0.82
CA ARG A 80 10.07 20.75 1.67
C ARG A 80 11.60 20.73 1.72
N LEU A 81 12.20 19.56 1.98
CA LEU A 81 13.66 19.39 2.03
C LEU A 81 14.32 19.76 0.70
N SER A 82 13.78 19.28 -0.41
CA SER A 82 14.29 19.59 -1.75
C SER A 82 14.20 21.08 -2.11
N ARG A 83 13.27 21.83 -1.48
CA ARG A 83 13.17 23.29 -1.65
C ARG A 83 14.12 24.05 -0.75
N SER A 84 14.36 23.58 0.47
CA SER A 84 15.27 24.24 1.42
C SER A 84 16.74 24.02 1.06
N ASP A 85 17.08 22.86 0.49
CA ASP A 85 18.46 22.53 0.14
C ASP A 85 18.49 21.67 -1.15
N PRO A 86 19.11 22.19 -2.23
CA PRO A 86 19.20 21.50 -3.52
C PRO A 86 19.86 20.12 -3.46
N THR A 87 20.69 19.83 -2.45
CA THR A 87 21.34 18.52 -2.29
C THR A 87 20.34 17.41 -1.94
N PHE A 88 19.18 17.75 -1.38
CA PHE A 88 18.08 16.83 -1.12
C PHE A 88 17.05 16.73 -2.26
N ARG A 89 17.34 17.30 -3.44
CA ARG A 89 16.50 17.04 -4.62
C ARG A 89 16.66 15.57 -5.04
N PRO A 90 15.55 14.82 -5.19
CA PRO A 90 15.64 13.43 -5.58
C PRO A 90 16.24 13.32 -6.98
N LYS A 91 17.15 12.37 -7.19
CA LYS A 91 17.75 12.13 -8.52
C LYS A 91 16.70 11.61 -9.51
N ARG A 92 15.74 10.83 -9.02
CA ARG A 92 14.64 10.21 -9.75
C ARG A 92 13.33 10.91 -9.45
N THR A 93 12.36 10.78 -10.34
CA THR A 93 11.01 11.29 -10.08
C THR A 93 10.36 10.45 -8.99
N ILE A 94 9.81 11.12 -7.97
CA ILE A 94 8.98 10.47 -6.96
C ILE A 94 7.54 10.74 -7.33
N ARG A 95 6.78 9.67 -7.58
CA ARG A 95 5.37 9.73 -7.94
C ARG A 95 4.52 9.19 -6.78
N GLY A 96 3.74 10.09 -6.19
CA GLY A 96 2.70 9.75 -5.23
C GLY A 96 1.43 9.33 -5.95
N ILE A 97 0.85 8.17 -5.63
CA ILE A 97 -0.39 7.74 -6.27
C ILE A 97 -1.39 7.26 -5.21
N PHE A 98 -2.61 7.77 -5.29
CA PHE A 98 -3.76 7.22 -4.58
C PHE A 98 -4.65 6.47 -5.55
N TRP A 99 -4.64 5.14 -5.44
CA TRP A 99 -5.40 4.25 -6.31
C TRP A 99 -6.87 4.30 -5.99
N THR A 100 -7.71 4.25 -7.01
CA THR A 100 -9.13 3.98 -6.82
C THR A 100 -9.45 2.51 -7.06
N ALA A 101 -10.54 2.06 -6.46
CA ALA A 101 -11.10 0.73 -6.67
C ALA A 101 -10.09 -0.38 -6.33
N GLU A 102 -9.36 -0.19 -5.24
CA GLU A 102 -8.53 -1.22 -4.61
C GLU A 102 -9.44 -2.33 -4.08
N GLU A 103 -10.48 -1.95 -3.35
CA GLU A 103 -11.36 -2.86 -2.62
C GLU A 103 -12.20 -3.74 -3.56
N GLN A 104 -12.35 -3.30 -4.82
CA GLN A 104 -13.02 -4.03 -5.89
C GLN A 104 -12.05 -4.89 -6.74
N GLY A 105 -10.80 -5.07 -6.30
CA GLY A 105 -9.80 -5.93 -6.94
C GLY A 105 -8.65 -5.18 -7.59
N SER A 106 -8.13 -4.14 -6.94
CA SER A 106 -6.95 -3.36 -7.37
C SER A 106 -7.06 -2.83 -8.80
N LEU A 107 -8.27 -2.39 -9.19
CA LEU A 107 -8.57 -2.00 -10.56
C LEU A 107 -7.78 -0.74 -10.96
N GLY A 108 -7.76 0.29 -10.12
CA GLY A 108 -7.09 1.55 -10.44
C GLY A 108 -5.60 1.40 -10.73
N SER A 109 -4.90 0.56 -9.96
CA SER A 109 -3.47 0.28 -10.18
C SER A 109 -3.26 -0.59 -11.43
N ALA A 110 -4.11 -1.58 -11.67
CA ALA A 110 -4.07 -2.42 -12.88
C ALA A 110 -4.27 -1.61 -14.16
N TYR A 111 -5.30 -0.73 -14.20
CA TYR A 111 -5.56 0.17 -15.32
C TYR A 111 -4.39 1.14 -15.53
N TYR A 112 -3.89 1.75 -14.45
CA TYR A 112 -2.76 2.66 -14.52
C TYR A 112 -1.51 1.98 -15.08
N PHE A 113 -1.14 0.80 -14.57
CA PHE A 113 0.03 0.07 -15.04
C PHE A 113 -0.10 -0.26 -16.52
N ARG A 114 -1.26 -0.81 -16.94
CA ARG A 114 -1.54 -1.12 -18.35
C ARG A 114 -1.34 0.09 -19.26
N ASP A 115 -1.88 1.24 -18.86
CA ASP A 115 -1.83 2.45 -19.68
C ASP A 115 -0.41 3.06 -19.70
N HIS A 116 0.43 2.78 -18.69
CA HIS A 116 1.81 3.27 -18.60
C HIS A 116 2.87 2.26 -19.09
N LEU A 117 2.50 1.03 -19.47
CA LEU A 117 3.42 0.03 -20.04
C LEU A 117 4.11 0.51 -21.33
N THR A 118 3.48 1.42 -22.07
CA THR A 118 3.99 1.98 -23.33
C THR A 118 4.62 3.36 -23.16
N ALA A 119 4.59 3.92 -21.95
CA ALA A 119 5.18 5.20 -21.64
C ALA A 119 6.71 5.12 -21.75
N LYS A 120 7.35 6.26 -22.00
CA LYS A 120 8.83 6.37 -21.99
C LYS A 120 9.43 6.31 -20.58
N GLU A 121 8.59 6.16 -19.57
CA GLU A 121 8.97 6.18 -18.16
C GLU A 121 9.34 4.79 -17.68
N ARG A 122 10.28 4.72 -16.73
CA ARG A 122 10.79 3.47 -16.17
C ARG A 122 10.54 3.41 -14.68
N PHE A 123 9.62 2.56 -14.25
CA PHE A 123 9.41 2.30 -12.83
C PHE A 123 10.60 1.53 -12.26
N VAL A 124 11.26 2.09 -11.25
CA VAL A 124 12.43 1.48 -10.60
C VAL A 124 12.13 0.90 -9.23
N PHE A 125 11.05 1.38 -8.60
CA PHE A 125 10.60 0.96 -7.29
C PHE A 125 9.12 1.34 -7.14
N ALA A 126 8.37 0.50 -6.45
CA ALA A 126 7.02 0.79 -6.02
C ALA A 126 6.83 0.31 -4.58
N SER A 127 6.15 1.11 -3.77
CA SER A 127 5.71 0.75 -2.44
C SER A 127 4.32 1.26 -2.19
N GLU A 128 3.57 0.50 -1.39
CA GLU A 128 2.22 0.84 -0.96
C GLU A 128 2.12 0.72 0.56
N SER A 129 1.39 1.65 1.16
CA SER A 129 1.04 1.62 2.58
C SER A 129 -0.46 1.36 2.70
N ASP A 130 -0.84 0.14 3.04
CA ASP A 130 -2.24 -0.31 2.96
C ASP A 130 -2.57 -1.36 4.06
N GLN A 131 -2.03 -1.20 5.27
CA GLN A 131 -2.23 -2.16 6.36
C GLN A 131 -2.40 -1.42 7.69
N GLY A 132 -3.24 -0.39 7.70
CA GLY A 132 -3.48 0.44 8.88
C GLY A 132 -2.42 1.52 9.13
N ALA A 133 -2.67 2.32 10.16
CA ALA A 133 -1.79 3.42 10.60
C ALA A 133 -1.46 3.35 12.10
N LEU A 134 -1.55 2.16 12.69
CA LEU A 134 -1.21 1.96 14.09
C LEU A 134 0.30 2.05 14.30
N ARG A 135 0.70 2.51 15.48
CA ARG A 135 2.13 2.54 15.85
C ARG A 135 2.69 1.11 15.77
N PRO A 136 3.86 0.90 15.16
CA PRO A 136 4.52 -0.40 15.19
C PRO A 136 4.93 -0.70 16.63
N GLN A 137 4.13 -1.53 17.33
CA GLN A 137 4.35 -1.81 18.75
C GLN A 137 5.36 -2.95 19.00
N ASN A 138 5.74 -3.71 17.96
CA ASN A 138 6.74 -4.77 18.08
C ASN A 138 7.31 -5.19 16.70
N TYR A 139 8.29 -6.10 16.76
CA TYR A 139 8.99 -6.72 15.63
C TYR A 139 8.11 -7.51 14.63
N ARG A 140 6.79 -7.63 14.87
CA ARG A 140 5.84 -8.17 13.89
C ARG A 140 5.44 -7.13 12.83
N SER A 141 5.87 -5.89 12.99
CA SER A 141 5.78 -4.86 11.95
C SER A 141 6.77 -5.22 10.84
N VAL A 142 6.25 -5.62 9.69
CA VAL A 142 7.02 -6.23 8.61
C VAL A 142 6.90 -5.41 7.34
N LEU A 143 8.05 -5.11 6.73
CA LEU A 143 8.12 -4.66 5.34
C LEU A 143 8.17 -5.91 4.46
N ARG A 144 7.12 -6.13 3.67
CA ARG A 144 7.06 -7.22 2.69
C ARG A 144 7.81 -6.81 1.44
N TYR A 145 8.74 -7.64 1.02
CA TYR A 145 9.61 -7.36 -0.12
C TYR A 145 9.51 -8.46 -1.18
N GLN A 146 9.43 -8.01 -2.43
CA GLN A 146 9.54 -8.84 -3.62
C GLN A 146 10.49 -8.14 -4.60
N GLY A 147 11.49 -8.88 -5.08
CA GLY A 147 12.52 -8.36 -5.97
C GLY A 147 13.83 -9.15 -5.85
N ASP A 148 14.92 -8.59 -6.36
CA ASP A 148 16.24 -9.24 -6.30
C ASP A 148 16.92 -9.12 -4.93
N HIS A 149 17.98 -9.90 -4.74
CA HIS A 149 18.74 -9.93 -3.49
C HIS A 149 19.47 -8.62 -3.19
N ARG A 150 19.99 -7.94 -4.22
CA ARG A 150 20.76 -6.70 -4.05
C ARG A 150 19.89 -5.59 -3.45
N HIS A 151 18.71 -5.39 -4.01
CA HIS A 151 17.76 -4.39 -3.51
C HIS A 151 17.21 -4.80 -2.14
N LYS A 152 17.04 -6.10 -1.86
CA LYS A 152 16.70 -6.58 -0.52
C LYS A 152 17.72 -6.13 0.52
N THR A 153 19.01 -6.31 0.25
CA THR A 153 20.08 -5.91 1.18
C THR A 153 20.04 -4.40 1.45
N MET A 154 19.78 -3.57 0.44
CA MET A 154 19.62 -2.12 0.64
C MET A 154 18.44 -1.79 1.57
N ILE A 155 17.31 -2.49 1.42
CA ILE A 155 16.16 -2.31 2.31
C ILE A 155 16.48 -2.78 3.74
N GLU A 156 17.22 -3.88 3.90
CA GLU A 156 17.67 -4.36 5.21
C GLU A 156 18.61 -3.35 5.91
N GLU A 157 19.50 -2.68 5.17
CA GLU A 157 20.33 -1.59 5.69
C GLU A 157 19.47 -0.40 6.16
N ILE A 158 18.48 0.01 5.37
CA ILE A 158 17.53 1.07 5.76
C ILE A 158 16.78 0.67 7.04
N VAL A 159 16.28 -0.56 7.11
CA VAL A 159 15.59 -1.09 8.30
C VAL A 159 16.52 -1.10 9.51
N SER A 160 17.80 -1.41 9.35
CA SER A 160 18.79 -1.33 10.43
C SER A 160 18.91 0.09 11.00
N VAL A 161 18.96 1.10 10.13
CA VAL A 161 18.99 2.52 10.56
C VAL A 161 17.70 2.91 11.27
N LEU A 162 16.53 2.48 10.77
CA LEU A 162 15.25 2.73 11.42
C LEU A 162 15.16 2.06 12.80
N ASN A 163 15.61 0.82 12.92
CA ASN A 163 15.68 0.09 14.19
C ASN A 163 16.57 0.80 15.21
N ALA A 164 17.74 1.30 14.77
CA ALA A 164 18.64 2.08 15.63
C ALA A 164 18.00 3.40 16.14
N ASN A 165 16.97 3.90 15.45
CA ASN A 165 16.22 5.10 15.82
C ASN A 165 14.84 4.78 16.46
N GLY A 166 14.67 3.57 16.99
CA GLY A 166 13.49 3.19 17.77
C GLY A 166 12.23 2.87 16.94
N ILE A 167 12.39 2.57 15.65
CA ILE A 167 11.29 2.14 14.77
C ILE A 167 11.48 0.63 14.49
N PRO A 168 10.86 -0.28 15.28
CA PRO A 168 11.11 -1.71 15.17
C PRO A 168 10.45 -2.30 13.92
N LEU A 169 11.26 -2.67 12.93
CA LEU A 169 10.83 -3.23 11.64
C LEU A 169 11.68 -4.46 11.25
N ARG A 170 11.07 -5.36 10.48
CA ARG A 170 11.76 -6.50 9.85
C ARG A 170 11.37 -6.63 8.38
N VAL A 171 12.31 -7.04 7.53
CA VAL A 171 12.04 -7.40 6.14
C VAL A 171 11.62 -8.88 6.05
N ARG A 172 10.57 -9.19 5.30
CA ARG A 172 10.19 -10.58 4.94
C ARG A 172 9.97 -10.70 3.44
N ASN A 173 10.24 -11.88 2.88
CA ASN A 173 9.91 -12.14 1.49
C ASN A 173 8.41 -12.33 1.35
N SER A 174 7.83 -11.83 0.26
CA SER A 174 6.40 -12.01 -0.02
C SER A 174 5.98 -13.48 -0.17
N THR A 175 6.91 -14.39 -0.49
CA THR A 175 6.66 -15.84 -0.63
C THR A 175 6.58 -16.61 0.69
N ASP A 176 6.90 -15.98 1.83
CA ASP A 176 6.92 -16.65 3.15
C ASP A 176 5.49 -16.86 3.74
N GLN A 177 4.45 -16.80 2.89
CA GLN A 177 3.02 -16.88 3.22
C GLN A 177 2.32 -18.15 2.70
N VAL A 178 3.05 -19.20 2.30
CA VAL A 178 2.44 -20.53 2.12
C VAL A 178 2.23 -21.15 3.51
N GLY A 179 1.21 -20.68 4.22
CA GLY A 179 0.96 -21.06 5.62
C GLY A 179 -0.38 -20.61 6.19
N HIS A 180 -1.38 -20.38 5.35
CA HIS A 180 -2.77 -20.47 5.77
C HIS A 180 -3.42 -21.64 5.04
N SER A 181 -3.52 -22.75 5.75
CA SER A 181 -4.40 -23.87 5.44
C SER A 181 -5.83 -23.34 5.25
N PRO A 182 -6.56 -23.77 4.21
CA PRO A 182 -8.00 -23.67 4.21
C PRO A 182 -8.53 -24.74 5.18
N ASP A 183 -9.02 -24.31 6.34
CA ASP A 183 -9.99 -25.08 7.12
C ASP A 183 -11.41 -24.61 6.76
#